data_AF-A0A7Y2TQE0-F1
#
_entry.id   AF-A0A7Y2TQE0-F1
#
_cell.length_a   1.000
_cell.length_b   1.000
_cell.length_c   1.000
_cell.angle_alpha   90.00
_cell.angle_beta   90.00
_cell.angle_gamma   90.00
#
_symmetry.space_group_name_H-M   'P 1'
#
loop_
_entity.id
_entity.type
_entity.pdbx_description
1 polymer ?
#
loop_
_entity_poly.entity_id
_entity_poly.type
_entity_poly.pdbx_seq_one_letter_code
_entity_poly.pdbx_strand_id
1 'polypeptide(L)'
;MGLWLVLLLTACGGPGEGGRFEIERVDSRWANGTLEVNLEQSLELSREARNALDHGVALTVEVELILRNAGSQTRVGNGLWSYEIRYLPLSQYYQVTELDREAVLTFPRLRHALAELSRLRLELETGALPAGDYELLARSNLDKNRMPPPMRLPATFSARWLHESTWTAWPMAIHPPG
;
A
#
# COMPACT_ATOMS: atom_id res chain seq x y z
N MET A 1 48.07 -25.27 -23.33
CA MET A 1 46.75 -25.45 -23.98
C MET A 1 45.72 -24.79 -23.07
N GLY A 2 45.13 -23.68 -23.52
CA GLY A 2 43.94 -22.98 -23.03
C GLY A 2 43.67 -22.85 -21.52
N LEU A 3 44.07 -21.71 -20.94
CA LEU A 3 43.52 -21.16 -19.69
C LEU A 3 42.19 -20.47 -20.03
N TRP A 4 41.05 -21.01 -19.60
CA TRP A 4 39.75 -20.33 -19.68
C TRP A 4 39.37 -19.81 -18.29
N LEU A 5 39.64 -18.53 -18.04
CA LEU A 5 39.08 -17.80 -16.92
C LEU A 5 37.67 -17.34 -17.32
N VAL A 6 36.64 -18.02 -16.82
CA VAL A 6 35.27 -17.53 -16.88
C VAL A 6 35.13 -16.42 -15.84
N LEU A 7 35.11 -15.17 -16.30
CA LEU A 7 34.70 -14.02 -15.49
C LEU A 7 33.19 -14.12 -15.28
N LEU A 8 32.77 -14.64 -14.13
CA LEU A 8 31.41 -14.48 -13.63
C LEU A 8 31.24 -13.02 -13.21
N LEU A 9 30.60 -12.23 -14.06
CA LEU A 9 30.05 -10.92 -13.73
C LEU A 9 28.92 -11.13 -12.70
N THR A 10 29.29 -11.18 -11.42
CA THR A 10 28.35 -11.02 -10.32
C THR A 10 27.86 -9.58 -10.33
N ALA A 11 26.73 -9.34 -11.01
CA ALA A 11 25.96 -8.12 -10.88
C ALA A 11 25.41 -8.05 -9.45
N CYS A 12 26.17 -7.41 -8.56
CA CYS A 12 25.66 -7.01 -7.26
C CYS A 12 24.58 -5.95 -7.48
N GLY A 13 23.31 -6.35 -7.47
CA GLY A 13 22.20 -5.42 -7.29
C GLY A 13 22.40 -4.73 -5.95
N GLY A 14 22.83 -3.46 -5.98
CA GLY A 14 22.93 -2.64 -4.78
C GLY A 14 21.59 -2.56 -4.06
N PRO A 15 21.58 -2.29 -2.74
CA PRO A 15 20.33 -2.07 -2.01
C PRO A 15 19.49 -1.05 -2.77
N GLY A 16 18.25 -1.42 -3.08
CA GLY A 16 17.34 -0.57 -3.85
C GLY A 16 17.26 0.82 -3.21
N GLU A 17 17.52 1.88 -3.98
CA GLU A 17 17.44 3.24 -3.47
C GLU A 17 16.00 3.68 -3.13
N GLY A 18 15.01 2.92 -3.59
CA GLY A 18 13.58 3.14 -3.33
C GLY A 18 13.11 2.67 -1.96
N GLY A 19 11.82 2.87 -1.69
CA GLY A 19 11.18 2.22 -0.56
C GLY A 19 10.72 0.81 -0.93
N ARG A 20 10.17 0.10 0.04
CA ARG A 20 9.62 -1.25 -0.13
C ARG A 20 8.29 -1.33 0.58
N PHE A 21 7.23 -1.50 -0.19
CA PHE A 21 5.90 -1.83 0.32
C PHE A 21 5.60 -3.28 -0.07
N GLU A 22 5.09 -4.07 0.87
CA GLU A 22 4.74 -5.47 0.62
C GLU A 22 3.48 -5.81 1.40
N ILE A 23 2.50 -6.42 0.72
CA ILE A 23 1.27 -6.92 1.37
C ILE A 23 1.55 -8.36 1.77
N GLU A 24 1.52 -8.63 3.06
CA GLU A 24 1.92 -9.91 3.66
C GLU A 24 0.72 -10.83 3.86
N ARG A 25 -0.43 -10.27 4.22
CA ARG A 25 -1.67 -11.01 4.46
C ARG A 25 -2.89 -10.17 4.16
N VAL A 26 -3.90 -10.81 3.57
CA VAL A 26 -5.24 -10.24 3.46
C VAL A 26 -6.24 -11.31 3.86
N ASP A 27 -6.94 -11.06 4.95
CA ASP A 27 -8.06 -11.88 5.41
C ASP A 27 -9.35 -11.11 5.15
N SER A 28 -10.31 -11.76 4.48
CA SER A 28 -11.56 -11.11 4.12
C SER A 28 -12.78 -11.93 4.51
N ARG A 29 -13.85 -11.23 4.86
CA ARG A 29 -15.14 -11.83 5.18
C ARG A 29 -16.24 -10.98 4.58
N TRP A 30 -17.07 -11.60 3.75
CA TRP A 30 -18.25 -10.96 3.21
C TRP A 30 -19.47 -11.23 4.09
N ALA A 31 -20.21 -10.19 4.44
CA ALA A 31 -21.47 -10.31 5.15
C ALA A 31 -22.39 -9.12 4.81
N ASN A 32 -23.66 -9.42 4.55
CA ASN A 32 -24.72 -8.40 4.40
C ASN A 32 -24.42 -7.29 3.37
N GLY A 33 -23.69 -7.61 2.31
CA GLY A 33 -23.35 -6.65 1.26
C GLY A 33 -22.10 -5.81 1.50
N THR A 34 -21.41 -6.04 2.62
CA THR A 34 -20.13 -5.42 2.94
C THR A 34 -19.03 -6.49 3.00
N LEU A 35 -17.89 -6.16 2.43
CA LEU A 35 -16.66 -6.96 2.54
C LEU A 35 -15.77 -6.34 3.62
N GLU A 36 -15.65 -7.02 4.74
CA GLU A 36 -14.68 -6.68 5.80
C GLU A 36 -13.32 -7.26 5.44
N VAL A 37 -12.27 -6.45 5.50
CA VAL A 37 -10.91 -6.85 5.12
C VAL A 37 -9.93 -6.44 6.20
N ASN A 38 -9.15 -7.41 6.71
CA ASN A 38 -7.98 -7.16 7.53
C ASN A 38 -6.75 -7.31 6.62
N LEU A 39 -6.00 -6.23 6.45
CA LEU A 39 -4.80 -6.19 5.61
C LEU A 39 -3.57 -5.98 6.48
N GLU A 40 -2.58 -6.85 6.33
CA GLU A 40 -1.25 -6.70 6.92
C GLU A 40 -0.21 -6.42 5.83
N GLN A 41 0.63 -5.40 6.06
CA GLN A 41 1.65 -4.97 5.12
C GLN A 41 2.90 -4.45 5.83
N SER A 42 4.06 -4.58 5.19
CA SER A 42 5.28 -3.88 5.59
C SER A 42 5.50 -2.63 4.74
N LEU A 43 5.87 -1.54 5.40
CA LEU A 43 6.07 -0.23 4.79
C LEU A 43 7.45 0.31 5.16
N GLU A 44 8.39 0.22 4.23
CA GLU A 44 9.71 0.82 4.34
C GLU A 44 9.81 2.02 3.41
N LEU A 45 9.89 3.22 3.99
CA LEU A 45 10.16 4.43 3.22
C LEU A 45 11.62 4.49 2.76
N SER A 46 11.88 5.07 1.60
CA SER A 46 13.24 5.44 1.18
C SER A 46 13.80 6.55 2.06
N ARG A 47 15.11 6.80 1.96
CA ARG A 47 15.74 7.93 2.65
C ARG A 47 15.17 9.26 2.16
N GLU A 48 14.93 9.39 0.86
CA GLU A 48 14.37 10.58 0.22
C GLU A 48 12.94 10.86 0.71
N ALA A 49 12.09 9.84 0.82
CA ALA A 49 10.74 9.99 1.34
C ALA A 49 10.73 10.42 2.81
N ARG A 50 11.58 9.81 3.66
CA ARG A 50 11.75 10.22 5.06
C ARG A 50 12.23 11.67 5.18
N ASN A 51 13.25 12.04 4.39
CA ASN A 51 13.78 13.40 4.38
C ASN A 51 12.70 14.42 3.96
N ALA A 52 11.87 14.08 2.98
CA ALA A 52 10.77 14.94 2.56
C ALA A 52 9.74 15.15 3.69
N LEU A 53 9.35 14.08 4.40
CA LEU A 53 8.47 14.19 5.58
C LEU A 53 9.05 15.15 6.61
N ASP A 54 10.34 14.98 6.96
CA ASP A 54 10.99 15.82 7.97
C ASP A 54 11.07 17.30 7.56
N HIS A 55 11.02 17.59 6.24
CA HIS A 55 10.94 18.94 5.69
C HIS A 55 9.50 19.40 5.38
N GLY A 56 8.50 18.72 5.94
CA GLY A 56 7.09 19.14 5.90
C GLY A 56 6.32 18.69 4.65
N VAL A 57 6.91 17.87 3.80
CA VAL A 57 6.22 17.27 2.65
C VAL A 57 5.38 16.10 3.15
N ALA A 58 4.05 16.23 3.08
CA ALA A 58 3.16 15.13 3.40
C ALA A 58 3.25 14.00 2.36
N LEU A 59 3.12 12.76 2.83
CA LEU A 59 3.14 11.56 2.01
C LEU A 59 1.79 10.85 2.11
N THR A 60 1.17 10.49 0.99
CA THR A 60 -0.09 9.74 1.01
C THR A 60 0.16 8.28 0.63
N VAL A 61 -0.12 7.35 1.54
CA VAL A 61 -0.13 5.91 1.27
C VAL A 61 -1.55 5.54 0.83
N GLU A 62 -1.67 4.87 -0.29
CA GLU A 62 -2.94 4.38 -0.81
C GLU A 62 -2.97 2.86 -0.80
N VAL A 63 -4.11 2.31 -0.39
CA VAL A 63 -4.41 0.89 -0.53
C VAL A 63 -5.58 0.75 -1.49
N GLU A 64 -5.37 0.01 -2.56
CA GLU A 64 -6.38 -0.29 -3.56
C GLU A 64 -6.82 -1.75 -3.41
N LEU A 65 -8.13 -1.97 -3.30
CA LEU A 65 -8.74 -3.29 -3.36
C LEU A 65 -9.63 -3.41 -4.60
N ILE A 66 -9.54 -4.54 -5.29
CA ILE A 66 -10.43 -4.90 -6.40
C ILE A 66 -10.98 -6.30 -6.15
N LEU A 67 -12.29 -6.41 -5.99
CA LEU A 67 -12.99 -7.67 -5.92
C LEU A 67 -13.42 -8.11 -7.32
N ARG A 68 -13.08 -9.33 -7.71
CA ARG A 68 -13.51 -9.93 -8.97
C ARG A 68 -14.00 -11.36 -8.81
N ASN A 69 -14.90 -11.78 -9.68
CA ASN A 69 -15.28 -13.19 -9.77
C ASN A 69 -14.09 -14.02 -10.28
N ALA A 70 -13.80 -15.15 -9.65
CA ALA A 70 -12.61 -15.94 -9.98
C ALA A 70 -12.71 -16.61 -11.37
N GLY A 71 -13.91 -17.04 -11.77
CA GLY A 71 -14.14 -17.71 -13.05
C GLY A 71 -14.20 -16.73 -14.23
N SER A 72 -15.07 -15.73 -14.14
CA SER A 72 -15.29 -14.77 -15.24
C SER A 72 -14.27 -13.63 -15.27
N GLN A 73 -13.50 -13.44 -14.18
CA GLN A 73 -12.55 -12.34 -13.99
C GLN A 73 -13.21 -10.95 -14.03
N THR A 74 -14.54 -10.89 -13.95
CA THR A 74 -15.31 -9.65 -13.93
C THR A 74 -15.14 -8.95 -12.58
N ARG A 75 -14.79 -7.65 -12.60
CA ARG A 75 -14.74 -6.82 -11.41
C ARG A 75 -16.15 -6.54 -10.91
N VAL A 76 -16.37 -6.77 -9.62
CA VAL A 76 -17.68 -6.62 -8.95
C VAL A 76 -17.65 -5.59 -7.81
N GLY A 77 -16.46 -5.14 -7.42
CA GLY A 77 -16.28 -4.06 -6.45
C GLY A 77 -14.84 -3.55 -6.46
N ASN A 78 -14.66 -2.30 -6.05
CA ASN A 78 -13.34 -1.72 -5.87
C ASN A 78 -13.39 -0.61 -4.81
N GLY A 79 -12.28 -0.43 -4.09
CA GLY A 79 -12.12 0.63 -3.11
C GLY A 79 -10.69 1.15 -3.10
N LEU A 80 -10.55 2.42 -2.73
CA LEU A 80 -9.28 3.09 -2.55
C LEU A 80 -9.33 3.81 -1.20
N TRP A 81 -8.39 3.49 -0.32
CA TRP A 81 -8.25 4.15 0.99
C TRP A 81 -6.94 4.91 1.00
N SER A 82 -7.00 6.19 1.34
CA SER A 82 -5.84 7.08 1.30
C SER A 82 -5.50 7.59 2.71
N TYR A 83 -4.25 7.39 3.12
CA TYR A 83 -3.72 7.77 4.43
C TYR A 83 -2.59 8.78 4.28
N GLU A 84 -2.80 10.01 4.75
CA GLU A 84 -1.76 11.05 4.74
C GLU A 84 -0.90 10.96 6.00
N ILE A 85 0.41 10.86 5.82
CA ILE A 85 1.42 11.01 6.86
C ILE A 85 2.03 12.41 6.75
N ARG A 86 2.10 13.13 7.87
CA ARG A 86 2.69 14.47 7.95
C ARG A 86 3.55 14.62 9.21
N TYR A 87 4.68 15.31 9.10
CA TYR A 87 5.44 15.74 10.28
C TYR A 87 4.96 17.12 10.75
N LEU A 88 4.82 17.28 12.07
CA LEU A 88 4.40 18.52 12.73
C LEU A 88 5.62 19.15 13.45
N PRO A 89 6.29 20.16 12.86
CA PRO A 89 7.58 20.63 13.37
C PRO A 89 7.54 21.22 14.78
N LEU A 90 6.42 21.85 15.15
CA LEU A 90 6.28 22.51 16.46
C LEU A 90 6.18 21.50 17.61
N SER A 91 5.45 20.41 17.41
CA SER A 91 5.30 19.35 18.42
C SER A 91 6.34 18.25 18.28
N GLN A 92 6.95 18.12 17.09
CA GLN A 92 7.82 17.01 16.70
C GLN A 92 7.11 15.66 16.65
N TYR A 93 5.82 15.67 16.30
CA TYR A 93 4.99 14.46 16.12
C TYR A 93 4.75 14.20 14.64
N TYR A 94 4.50 12.94 14.33
CA TYR A 94 3.94 12.51 13.06
C TYR A 94 2.44 12.39 13.22
N GLN A 95 1.69 12.88 12.24
CA GLN A 95 0.25 12.74 12.14
C GLN A 95 -0.06 11.76 11.01
N VAL A 96 -1.02 10.87 11.26
CA VAL A 96 -1.66 10.04 10.24
C VAL A 96 -3.11 10.47 10.14
N THR A 97 -3.56 10.82 8.94
CA THR A 97 -4.95 11.16 8.64
C THR A 97 -5.51 10.15 7.67
N GLU A 98 -6.56 9.44 8.05
CA GLU A 98 -7.41 8.70 7.10
C GLU A 98 -8.30 9.71 6.37
N LEU A 99 -8.08 9.87 5.07
CA LEU A 99 -8.65 11.00 4.32
C LEU A 99 -10.14 10.88 4.08
N ASP A 100 -10.66 9.66 3.91
CA ASP A 100 -12.08 9.44 3.64
C ASP A 100 -12.95 9.59 4.89
N ARG A 101 -12.39 9.31 6.07
CA ARG A 101 -13.09 9.40 7.36
C ARG A 101 -12.70 10.64 8.18
N GLU A 102 -11.74 11.42 7.71
CA GLU A 102 -11.10 12.54 8.41
C GLU A 102 -10.60 12.17 9.83
N ALA A 103 -10.31 10.88 10.05
CA ALA A 103 -9.83 10.39 11.34
C ALA A 103 -8.33 10.69 11.48
N VAL A 104 -7.93 11.26 12.62
CA VAL A 104 -6.57 11.74 12.84
C VAL A 104 -5.95 11.06 14.06
N LEU A 105 -4.77 10.50 13.87
CA LEU A 105 -3.92 9.95 14.94
C LEU A 105 -2.56 10.64 14.95
N THR A 106 -1.95 10.76 16.12
CA THR A 106 -0.62 11.37 16.27
C THR A 106 0.33 10.43 16.99
N PHE A 107 1.59 10.46 16.56
CA PHE A 107 2.62 9.54 16.99
C PHE A 107 3.93 10.27 17.24
N PRO A 108 4.67 9.96 18.31
CA PRO A 108 5.93 10.64 18.63
C PRO A 108 7.09 10.24 17.69
N ARG A 109 6.94 9.17 16.90
CA ARG A 109 7.99 8.65 15.99
C ARG A 109 7.37 8.10 14.72
N LEU A 110 8.03 8.29 13.59
CA LEU A 110 7.58 7.81 12.27
C LEU A 110 7.31 6.31 12.24
N ARG A 111 8.15 5.49 12.90
CA ARG A 111 7.95 4.04 12.97
C ARG A 111 6.59 3.63 13.57
N HIS A 112 6.03 4.45 14.47
CA HIS A 112 4.73 4.17 15.07
C HIS A 112 3.59 4.56 14.12
N ALA A 113 3.74 5.66 13.39
CA ALA A 113 2.83 6.03 12.31
C ALA A 113 2.80 4.96 11.19
N LEU A 114 3.97 4.44 10.79
CA LEU A 114 4.04 3.35 9.81
C LEU A 114 3.48 2.03 10.36
N ALA A 115 3.67 1.76 11.67
CA ALA A 115 3.08 0.58 12.31
C ALA A 115 1.54 0.64 12.33
N GLU A 116 0.95 1.83 12.52
CA GLU A 116 -0.50 2.00 12.37
C GLU A 116 -0.97 1.56 10.97
N LEU A 117 -0.25 2.00 9.93
CA LEU A 117 -0.58 1.65 8.55
C LEU A 117 -0.20 0.22 8.15
N SER A 118 0.56 -0.50 8.98
CA SER A 118 0.93 -1.89 8.74
C SER A 118 -0.22 -2.87 8.94
N ARG A 119 -1.28 -2.46 9.66
CA ARG A 119 -2.45 -3.30 9.96
C ARG A 119 -3.72 -2.48 9.79
N LEU A 120 -4.39 -2.68 8.67
CA LEU A 120 -5.58 -1.92 8.30
C LEU A 120 -6.84 -2.76 8.37
N ARG A 121 -7.93 -2.12 8.82
CA ARG A 121 -9.28 -2.67 8.75
C ARG A 121 -10.08 -1.85 7.74
N LEU A 122 -10.41 -2.48 6.63
CA LEU A 122 -11.04 -1.85 5.47
C LEU A 122 -12.42 -2.45 5.26
N GLU A 123 -13.35 -1.62 4.81
CA GLU A 123 -14.72 -2.02 4.53
C GLU A 123 -15.06 -1.58 3.11
N LEU A 124 -15.38 -2.56 2.25
CA LEU A 124 -15.80 -2.32 0.88
C LEU A 124 -17.28 -2.66 0.72
N GLU A 125 -18.09 -1.66 0.43
CA GLU A 125 -19.49 -1.85 0.08
C GLU A 125 -19.60 -2.49 -1.31
N THR A 126 -20.13 -3.71 -1.38
CA THR A 126 -20.31 -4.46 -2.64
C THR A 126 -21.78 -4.62 -3.02
N GLY A 127 -22.69 -4.43 -2.05
CA GLY A 127 -24.06 -4.90 -2.17
C GLY A 127 -24.13 -6.43 -2.25
N ALA A 128 -25.30 -6.95 -2.66
CA ALA A 128 -25.53 -8.38 -2.77
C ALA A 128 -24.62 -9.01 -3.84
N LEU A 129 -23.86 -10.03 -3.45
CA LEU A 129 -23.03 -10.83 -4.35
C LEU A 129 -23.60 -12.25 -4.46
N PRO A 130 -23.64 -12.85 -5.66
CA PRO A 130 -24.03 -14.24 -5.81
C PRO A 130 -23.00 -15.15 -5.12
N ALA A 131 -23.47 -16.29 -4.63
CA ALA A 131 -22.60 -17.32 -4.08
C ALA A 131 -21.60 -17.81 -5.15
N GLY A 132 -20.37 -18.09 -4.73
CA GLY A 132 -19.31 -18.56 -5.60
C GLY A 132 -17.92 -18.09 -5.19
N ASP A 133 -16.95 -18.35 -6.05
CA ASP A 133 -15.55 -18.04 -5.82
C ASP A 133 -15.16 -16.67 -6.37
N TYR A 134 -14.39 -15.94 -5.58
CA TYR A 134 -13.90 -14.60 -5.89
C TYR A 134 -12.40 -14.50 -5.57
N GLU A 135 -11.79 -13.47 -6.13
CA GLU A 135 -10.44 -13.06 -5.80
C GLU A 135 -10.48 -11.59 -5.35
N LEU A 136 -9.84 -11.32 -4.21
CA LEU A 136 -9.58 -9.98 -3.74
C LEU A 136 -8.14 -9.61 -4.15
N LEU A 137 -8.03 -8.69 -5.10
CA LEU A 137 -6.75 -8.11 -5.47
C LEU A 137 -6.44 -6.95 -4.54
N ALA A 138 -5.20 -6.86 -4.09
CA ALA A 138 -4.75 -5.78 -3.22
C ALA A 138 -3.40 -5.21 -3.69
N ARG A 139 -3.27 -3.90 -3.61
CA ARG A 139 -2.01 -3.18 -3.83
C ARG A 139 -1.90 -1.99 -2.89
N SER A 140 -0.68 -1.72 -2.45
CA SER A 140 -0.33 -0.55 -1.65
C SER A 140 0.70 0.29 -2.40
N ASN A 141 0.55 1.61 -2.40
CA ASN A 141 1.51 2.49 -3.05
C ASN A 141 1.56 3.88 -2.39
N LEU A 142 2.58 4.65 -2.73
CA LEU A 142 2.65 6.07 -2.40
C LEU A 142 2.07 6.90 -3.56
N ASP A 143 1.02 7.70 -3.29
CA ASP A 143 0.46 8.59 -4.30
C ASP A 143 1.35 9.82 -4.53
N LYS A 144 2.05 9.79 -5.66
CA LYS A 144 2.94 10.85 -6.12
C LYS A 144 2.16 12.08 -6.61
N ASN A 145 0.90 11.94 -7.01
CA ASN A 145 0.09 13.05 -7.51
C ASN A 145 -0.32 13.99 -6.38
N ARG A 146 -0.41 13.49 -5.14
CA ARG A 146 -0.67 14.28 -3.94
C ARG A 146 0.56 15.00 -3.38
N MET A 147 1.75 14.75 -3.93
CA MET A 147 2.94 15.53 -3.57
C MET A 147 2.81 16.99 -4.02
N PRO A 148 3.53 17.93 -3.38
CA PRO A 148 3.60 19.32 -3.82
C PRO A 148 3.99 19.42 -5.30
N PRO A 149 3.41 20.36 -6.08
CA PRO A 149 3.67 20.51 -7.51
C PRO A 149 5.16 20.45 -7.93
N PRO A 150 6.11 21.12 -7.25
CA PRO A 150 7.53 21.06 -7.64
C PRO A 150 8.15 19.66 -7.50
N MET A 151 7.54 18.76 -6.73
CA MET A 151 8.06 17.41 -6.48
C MET A 151 7.44 16.32 -7.37
N ARG A 152 6.26 16.57 -7.97
CA ARG A 152 5.51 15.54 -8.71
C ARG A 152 6.33 14.91 -9.83
N LEU A 153 6.84 15.70 -10.77
CA LEU A 153 7.62 15.19 -11.89
C LEU A 153 8.92 14.49 -11.45
N PRO A 154 9.76 15.08 -10.57
CA PRO A 154 10.93 14.38 -10.05
C PRO A 154 10.61 13.03 -9.38
N ALA A 155 9.56 12.97 -8.57
CA ALA A 155 9.16 11.74 -7.87
C ALA A 155 8.59 10.67 -8.81
N THR A 156 7.93 11.07 -9.89
CA THR A 156 7.40 10.14 -10.89
C THR A 156 8.53 9.37 -11.58
N PHE A 157 9.63 10.03 -11.94
CA PHE A 157 10.72 9.42 -12.72
C PHE A 157 11.88 8.83 -11.90
N SER A 158 11.93 9.07 -10.58
CA SER A 158 13.02 8.61 -9.74
C SER A 158 12.70 7.29 -9.03
N ALA A 159 13.61 6.32 -9.12
CA ALA A 159 13.51 5.04 -8.41
C ALA A 159 13.49 5.20 -6.87
N ARG A 160 14.05 6.30 -6.33
CA ARG A 160 14.03 6.63 -4.90
C ARG A 160 12.62 6.89 -4.35
N TRP A 161 11.68 7.16 -5.25
CA TRP A 161 10.27 7.37 -4.93
C TRP A 161 9.40 6.18 -5.30
N LEU A 162 9.99 5.07 -5.76
CA LEU A 162 9.26 3.83 -5.99
C LEU A 162 8.90 3.22 -4.62
N HIS A 163 7.63 3.36 -4.24
CA HIS A 163 7.02 2.78 -3.06
C HIS A 163 5.71 2.17 -3.51
N GLU A 164 5.78 0.93 -3.98
CA GLU A 164 4.62 0.20 -4.43
C GLU A 164 4.83 -1.28 -4.14
N SER A 165 3.77 -1.94 -3.69
CA SER A 165 3.72 -3.39 -3.66
C SER A 165 3.42 -3.92 -5.06
N THR A 166 3.76 -5.19 -5.29
CA THR A 166 3.13 -5.94 -6.38
C THR A 166 1.63 -6.07 -6.11
N TRP A 167 0.86 -6.32 -7.17
CA TRP A 167 -0.49 -6.82 -7.00
C TRP A 167 -0.44 -8.20 -6.32
N THR A 168 -1.21 -8.37 -5.26
CA THR A 168 -1.45 -9.67 -4.62
C THR A 168 -2.88 -10.10 -4.89
N ALA A 169 -3.13 -11.41 -4.93
CA ALA A 169 -4.45 -11.98 -5.20
C ALA A 169 -4.79 -13.00 -4.11
N TRP A 170 -5.92 -12.80 -3.45
CA TRP A 170 -6.34 -13.59 -2.29
C TRP A 170 -7.68 -14.26 -2.60
N PRO A 171 -7.74 -15.61 -2.61
CA PRO A 171 -8.97 -16.32 -2.90
C PRO A 171 -9.96 -16.16 -1.74
N MET A 172 -11.25 -16.06 -2.08
CA MET A 172 -12.32 -16.04 -1.11
C MET A 172 -13.59 -16.66 -1.70
N ALA A 173 -14.45 -17.21 -0.84
CA ALA A 173 -15.70 -17.83 -1.24
C ALA A 173 -16.88 -17.16 -0.54
N ILE A 174 -17.90 -16.80 -1.32
CA ILE A 174 -19.16 -16.31 -0.81
C ILE A 174 -20.14 -17.47 -0.77
N HIS A 175 -20.62 -17.78 0.43
CA HIS A 175 -21.58 -18.84 0.65
C HIS A 175 -23.00 -18.27 0.56
N PRO A 176 -23.97 -19.08 0.11
CA PRO A 176 -25.36 -18.67 0.15
C PRO A 176 -25.79 -18.41 1.61
N PRO A 177 -26.71 -17.46 1.86
CA PRO A 177 -27.34 -17.35 3.17
C PRO A 177 -28.05 -18.68 3.47
N GLY A 178 -27.75 -19.26 4.64
CA GLY A 178 -28.36 -20.50 5.12
C GLY A 178 -29.79 -20.32 5.59
#